data_AF-A0A8T1F250-F1
#
_entry.id   AF-A0A8T1F250-F1
#
_cell.length_a   1.000
_cell.length_b   1.000
_cell.length_c   1.000
_cell.angle_alpha   90.00
_cell.angle_beta   90.00
_cell.angle_gamma   90.00
#
_symmetry.space_group_name_H-M   'P 1'
#
loop_
_entity.id
_entity.type
_entity.pdbx_description
1 polymer ?
#
loop_
_entity_poly.entity_id
_entity_poly.type
_entity_poly.pdbx_seq_one_letter_code
_entity_poly.pdbx_strand_id
1 'polypeptide(L)' 'MGKLRVRFSPFMDPGMARFVGSCVSVDPQLRPTAAEVLYYLQVAMRQF' A
#
# COMPACT_ATOMS: atom_id res chain seq x y z
N MET A 1 -13.71 -14.04 16.60
CA MET A 1 -14.08 -12.91 15.70
C MET A 1 -13.08 -12.85 14.54
N GLY A 2 -13.55 -12.87 13.29
CA GLY A 2 -12.68 -12.78 12.11
C GLY A 2 -12.26 -11.34 11.82
N LYS A 3 -11.02 -11.13 11.37
CA LYS A 3 -10.54 -9.81 10.92
C LYS A 3 -10.67 -9.74 9.40
N LEU A 4 -11.35 -8.72 8.88
CA LEU A 4 -11.34 -8.42 7.45
C LEU A 4 -9.90 -8.13 7.01
N ARG A 5 -9.45 -8.76 5.92
CA ARG A 5 -8.12 -8.56 5.35
C ARG A 5 -8.24 -8.34 3.86
N VAL A 6 -7.50 -7.35 3.35
CA VAL A 6 -7.30 -7.21 1.91
C VAL A 6 -6.37 -8.31 1.42
N ARG A 7 -6.61 -8.80 0.21
CA ARG A 7 -5.69 -9.69 -0.49
C ARG A 7 -5.24 -9.00 -1.76
N PHE A 8 -3.93 -8.93 -1.93
CA PHE A 8 -3.33 -8.44 -3.16
C PHE A 8 -3.09 -9.59 -4.14
N SER A 9 -2.87 -9.23 -5.41
CA SER A 9 -2.46 -10.18 -6.44
C SER A 9 -1.20 -10.94 -6.00
N PRO A 10 -1.10 -12.25 -6.21
CA PRO A 10 0.11 -13.02 -5.88
C PRO A 10 1.34 -12.59 -6.69
N PHE A 11 1.14 -11.84 -7.78
CA PHE A 11 2.21 -11.31 -8.63
C PHE A 11 2.68 -9.89 -8.24
N MET A 12 2.11 -9.31 -7.20
CA MET A 12 2.49 -7.97 -6.74
C MET A 12 3.86 -7.99 -6.07
N ASP A 13 4.69 -6.98 -6.35
CA ASP A 13 5.95 -6.77 -5.64
C ASP A 13 5.71 -6.71 -4.11
N PRO A 14 6.48 -7.45 -3.28
CA PRO A 14 6.28 -7.45 -1.83
C PRO A 14 6.44 -6.07 -1.16
N GLY A 15 7.30 -5.20 -1.70
CA GLY A 15 7.44 -3.82 -1.23
C GLY A 15 6.18 -3.01 -1.51
N MET A 16 5.64 -3.14 -2.71
CA MET A 16 4.37 -2.53 -3.12
C MET A 16 3.22 -3.02 -2.26
N ALA A 17 3.06 -4.32 -2.07
CA ALA A 17 2.00 -4.90 -1.24
C ALA A 17 2.03 -4.39 0.21
N ARG A 18 3.22 -4.23 0.80
CA ARG A 18 3.38 -3.64 2.13
C ARG A 18 2.94 -2.18 2.17
N PHE A 19 3.38 -1.37 1.20
CA PHE A 19 3.03 0.04 1.14
C PHE A 19 1.53 0.23 0.89
N VAL A 20 0.95 -0.40 -0.15
CA VAL A 20 -0.48 -0.23 -0.44
C VAL A 20 -1.40 -0.82 0.64
N GLY A 21 -0.89 -1.72 1.47
CA GLY A 21 -1.58 -2.22 2.66
C GLY A 21 -1.87 -1.13 3.70
N SER A 22 -1.02 -0.09 3.83
CA SER A 22 -1.26 1.01 4.78
C SER A 22 -2.42 1.91 4.34
N CYS A 23 -2.69 2.02 3.04
CA CYS A 23 -3.82 2.77 2.47
C CYS A 23 -5.18 2.30 2.99
N VAL A 24 -5.29 1.04 3.43
CA VAL A 24 -6.53 0.43 3.94
C VAL A 24 -6.47 0.13 5.44
N SER A 25 -5.55 0.78 6.17
CA SER A 25 -5.49 0.64 7.63
C SER A 25 -6.84 0.98 8.27
N VAL A 26 -7.22 0.18 9.27
CA VAL A 26 -8.41 0.46 10.10
C VAL A 26 -8.20 1.76 10.88
N ASP A 27 -6.97 2.00 11.36
CA ASP A 27 -6.59 3.27 11.95
C ASP A 27 -6.31 4.30 10.85
N PRO A 28 -7.11 5.40 10.76
CA PRO A 28 -6.92 6.42 9.76
C PRO A 28 -5.59 7.19 9.91
N GLN A 29 -4.99 7.25 11.10
CA GLN A 29 -3.71 7.93 11.32
C GLN A 29 -2.53 7.16 10.71
N LEU A 30 -2.71 5.88 10.41
CA LEU A 30 -1.71 5.05 9.75
C LEU A 30 -1.83 5.04 8.22
N ARG A 31 -2.83 5.75 7.66
CA ARG A 31 -3.00 5.84 6.21
C ARG A 31 -2.09 6.95 5.67
N PRO A 32 -1.36 6.69 4.57
CA PRO A 32 -0.60 7.73 3.91
C PRO A 32 -1.53 8.76 3.27
N THR A 33 -1.01 9.97 3.14
CA THR A 33 -1.62 11.03 2.32
C THR A 33 -1.55 10.66 0.84
N ALA A 34 -2.43 11.27 0.03
CA ALA A 34 -2.40 11.10 -1.42
C ALA A 34 -1.04 11.52 -2.04
N ALA A 35 -0.39 12.53 -1.46
CA ALA A 35 0.92 12.99 -1.90
C ALA A 35 2.02 11.95 -1.66
N GLU A 36 2.02 11.29 -0.49
CA GLU A 36 2.97 10.22 -0.17
C GLU A 36 2.77 9.00 -1.08
N VAL A 37 1.51 8.63 -1.36
CA VAL A 37 1.19 7.56 -2.31
C VAL A 37 1.71 7.90 -3.72
N LEU A 38 1.45 9.12 -4.19
CA LEU A 38 1.93 9.56 -5.50
C LEU A 38 3.47 9.52 -5.58
N TYR A 39 4.15 10.03 -4.55
CA TYR A 39 5.61 10.00 -4.48
C TYR A 39 6.14 8.57 -4.52
N TYR A 40 5.57 7.65 -3.73
CA TYR A 40 5.96 6.24 -3.74
C TYR A 40 5.83 5.62 -5.13
N LEU A 41 4.70 5.85 -5.81
CA LEU A 41 4.46 5.31 -7.16
C LEU A 41 5.45 5.89 -8.17
N GLN A 42 5.72 7.20 -8.12
CA GLN A 42 6.71 7.85 -8.99
C GLN A 42 8.11 7.28 -8.80
N VAL A 43 8.52 7.02 -7.56
CA VAL A 43 9.83 6.41 -7.26
C VAL A 43 9.86 4.96 -7.73
N ALA A 44 8.83 4.16 -7.42
CA ALA A 44 8.75 2.76 -7.83
C ALA A 44 8.78 2.61 -9.36
N MET A 45 8.03 3.45 -10.09
CA MET A 45 8.01 3.45 -11.56
C MET A 45 9.34 3.81 -12.22
N ARG A 46 10.24 4.51 -11.52
CA ARG A 46 11.59 4.82 -12.04
C ARG A 46 12.59 3.67 -11.85
N GLN A 47 12.23 2.67 -11.04
CA GLN A 47 13.08 1.50 -10.75
C GLN A 47 12.75 0.30 -11.65
N PHE A 48 11.68 0.38 -12.45
CA PHE A 48 11.36 -0.52 -13.55
C PHE A 48 11.86 0.05 -14.88
#